data_AF-A0A7S2K9E2-F1
#
_entry.id   AF-A0A7S2K9E2-F1
#
_cell.length_a   1.000
_cell.length_b   1.000
_cell.length_c   1.000
_cell.angle_alpha   90.00
_cell.angle_beta   90.00
_cell.angle_gamma   90.00
#
_symmetry.space_group_name_H-M   'P 1'
#
loop_
_entity.id
_entity.type
_entity.pdbx_description
1 polymer ?
#
loop_
_entity_poly.entity_id
_entity_poly.type
_entity_poly.pdbx_seq_one_letter_code
_entity_poly.pdbx_strand_id
1 'polypeptide(L)'
;AMCLTGGAASHPRLLLYLFRKIGAGTAWEAQKVRVFQLWICQQLQFPWLDCRLRHRCIEGGLRAWSLHRRGYGCPFPEEAREVAAELSALGVPHRCFVPVPGSPYEVDVAIGRRKDALLVASELDRNTLQPVG
;
A
#
# COMPACT_ATOMS: atom_id res chain seq x y z
N ALA A 1 38.61 -5.23 -14.18
CA ALA A 1 38.04 -6.08 -13.12
C ALA A 1 38.54 -5.57 -11.78
N MET A 2 37.68 -5.03 -10.92
CA MET A 2 38.07 -4.61 -9.57
C MET A 2 37.71 -5.72 -8.58
N CYS A 3 38.74 -6.28 -7.94
CA CYS A 3 38.62 -7.27 -6.89
C CYS A 3 37.99 -6.63 -5.64
N LEU A 4 36.77 -7.08 -5.30
CA LEU A 4 36.10 -6.80 -4.03
C LEU A 4 36.50 -7.87 -3.02
N THR A 5 37.68 -7.73 -2.41
CA THR A 5 38.06 -8.50 -1.22
C THR A 5 38.18 -7.54 -0.04
N GLY A 6 37.06 -7.35 0.66
CA GLY A 6 36.92 -6.49 1.83
C GLY A 6 35.57 -6.68 2.52
N GLY A 7 35.21 -7.94 2.74
CA GLY A 7 33.95 -8.37 3.33
C GLY A 7 34.00 -8.29 4.85
N ALA A 8 33.30 -7.31 5.42
CA ALA A 8 32.58 -7.35 6.72
C ALA A 8 32.24 -5.93 7.18
N ALA A 9 33.17 -4.97 7.08
CA ALA A 9 32.98 -3.58 7.53
C ALA A 9 32.28 -2.66 6.50
N SER A 10 32.13 -3.11 5.25
CA SER A 10 31.57 -2.35 4.13
C SER A 10 30.04 -2.41 3.99
N HIS A 11 29.39 -3.37 4.67
CA HIS A 11 27.96 -3.64 4.52
C HIS A 11 27.03 -2.59 5.17
N PRO A 12 27.31 -2.06 6.38
CA PRO A 12 26.43 -1.09 7.05
C PRO A 12 26.21 0.20 6.25
N ARG A 13 27.30 0.76 5.69
CA ARG A 13 27.23 2.02 4.92
C ARG A 13 26.50 1.83 3.59
N LEU A 14 26.68 0.69 2.94
CA LEU A 14 25.99 0.36 1.70
C LEU A 14 24.48 0.20 1.95
N LEU A 15 24.10 -0.55 2.99
CA LEU A 15 22.70 -0.70 3.40
C LEU A 15 22.07 0.65 3.73
N LEU A 16 22.77 1.51 4.48
CA LEU A 16 22.30 2.85 4.82
C LEU A 16 22.03 3.69 3.57
N TYR A 17 22.96 3.66 2.59
CA TYR A 17 22.79 4.39 1.34
C TYR A 17 21.62 3.86 0.50
N LEU A 18 21.46 2.53 0.43
CA LEU A 18 20.35 1.89 -0.28
C LEU A 18 19.00 2.29 0.33
N PHE A 19 18.83 2.18 1.65
CA PHE A 19 17.59 2.55 2.34
C PHE A 19 17.26 4.04 2.19
N ARG A 20 18.26 4.94 2.16
CA ARG A 20 18.05 6.37 1.88
C ARG A 20 17.59 6.65 0.44
N LYS A 21 17.95 5.79 -0.51
CA LYS A 21 17.53 5.89 -1.91
C LYS A 21 16.13 5.35 -2.14
N ILE A 22 15.69 4.37 -1.35
CA ILE A 22 14.33 3.85 -1.42
C ILE A 22 13.35 4.99 -1.11
N GLY A 23 12.38 5.18 -2.00
CA GLY A 23 11.40 6.26 -1.88
C GLY A 23 11.90 7.64 -2.33
N ALA A 24 13.14 7.81 -2.83
CA ALA A 24 13.62 9.11 -3.31
C ALA A 24 12.85 9.61 -4.56
N GLY A 25 12.47 8.70 -5.46
CA GLY A 25 11.59 8.95 -6.60
C GLY A 25 10.22 8.28 -6.42
N THR A 26 9.58 7.92 -7.54
CA THR A 26 8.27 7.24 -7.59
C THR A 26 8.36 5.75 -7.93
N ALA A 27 9.54 5.23 -8.30
CA ALA A 27 9.74 3.83 -8.69
C ALA A 27 9.33 2.81 -7.61
N TRP A 28 9.33 3.22 -6.34
CA TRP A 28 8.87 2.41 -5.21
C TRP A 28 7.36 2.11 -5.25
N GLU A 29 6.56 2.95 -5.91
CA GLU A 29 5.10 2.83 -5.96
C GLU A 29 4.66 1.56 -6.71
N ALA A 30 5.41 1.13 -7.72
CA ALA A 30 5.20 -0.15 -8.40
C ALA A 30 5.64 -1.36 -7.57
N GLN A 31 6.33 -1.15 -6.43
CA GLN A 31 6.92 -2.20 -5.59
C GLN A 31 6.54 -2.01 -4.11
N LYS A 32 5.39 -1.38 -3.83
CA LYS A 32 4.92 -1.00 -2.48
C LYS A 32 5.07 -2.12 -1.45
N VAL A 33 4.61 -3.34 -1.79
CA VAL A 33 4.69 -4.51 -0.90
C VAL A 33 6.14 -4.91 -0.59
N ARG A 34 7.02 -4.97 -1.59
CA ARG A 34 8.43 -5.34 -1.39
C ARG A 34 9.18 -4.29 -0.58
N VAL A 35 8.90 -3.02 -0.83
CA VAL A 35 9.48 -1.90 -0.08
C VAL A 35 9.05 -1.94 1.38
N PHE A 36 7.79 -2.27 1.65
CA PHE A 36 7.30 -2.48 3.01
C PHE A 36 7.97 -3.67 3.70
N GLN A 37 8.14 -4.80 2.99
CA GLN A 37 8.87 -5.96 3.51
C GLN A 37 10.32 -5.62 3.85
N LEU A 38 11.00 -4.83 3.02
CA LEU A 38 12.36 -4.35 3.32
C LEU A 38 12.40 -3.51 4.60
N TRP A 39 11.39 -2.67 4.83
CA TRP A 39 11.27 -1.93 6.08
C TRP A 39 11.04 -2.86 7.29
N ILE A 40 10.16 -3.86 7.18
CA ILE A 40 9.99 -4.86 8.25
C ILE A 40 11.31 -5.59 8.53
N CYS A 41 12.01 -6.05 7.48
CA CYS A 41 13.32 -6.69 7.62
C CYS A 41 14.33 -5.77 8.31
N GLN A 42 14.33 -4.48 7.99
CA GLN A 42 15.15 -3.49 8.70
C GLN A 42 14.84 -3.45 10.19
N GLN A 43 13.57 -3.32 10.57
CA GLN A 43 13.18 -3.23 11.98
C GLN A 43 13.57 -4.48 12.78
N LEU A 44 13.48 -5.66 12.17
CA LEU A 44 13.73 -6.93 12.84
C LEU A 44 15.21 -7.36 12.83
N GLN A 45 15.89 -7.23 11.69
CA GLN A 45 17.23 -7.79 11.48
C GLN A 45 18.34 -6.74 11.59
N PHE A 46 18.01 -5.47 11.36
CA PHE A 46 18.98 -4.38 11.32
C PHE A 46 18.54 -3.18 12.19
N PRO A 47 18.20 -3.38 13.48
CA PRO A 47 17.77 -2.28 14.35
C PRO A 47 18.86 -1.23 14.57
N TRP A 48 20.12 -1.60 14.34
CA TRP A 48 21.29 -0.70 14.37
C TRP A 48 21.40 0.22 13.13
N LEU A 49 20.60 -0.01 12.08
CA LEU A 49 20.62 0.79 10.87
C LEU A 49 19.76 2.05 11.05
N ASP A 50 20.40 3.14 11.48
CA ASP A 50 19.77 4.45 11.74
C ASP A 50 19.47 5.23 10.44
N CYS A 51 18.68 4.62 9.56
CA CYS A 51 18.07 5.31 8.43
C CYS A 51 16.60 4.97 8.37
N ARG A 52 15.72 5.98 8.46
CA ARG A 52 14.29 5.74 8.36
C ARG A 52 13.87 5.76 6.90
N LEU A 53 13.18 4.71 6.48
CA LEU A 53 12.46 4.72 5.22
C LEU A 53 11.48 5.91 5.23
N ARG A 54 11.24 6.54 4.07
CA ARG A 54 10.31 7.68 4.02
C ARG A 54 8.91 7.26 4.45
N HIS A 55 8.24 8.10 5.24
CA HIS A 55 6.93 7.79 5.83
C HIS A 55 5.89 7.31 4.80
N ARG A 56 5.78 8.00 3.66
CA ARG A 56 4.92 7.61 2.53
C ARG A 56 5.12 6.18 2.04
N CYS A 57 6.35 5.68 2.08
CA CYS A 57 6.68 4.33 1.64
C CYS A 57 6.25 3.27 2.67
N ILE A 58 6.20 3.64 3.95
CA ILE A 58 5.71 2.79 5.03
C ILE A 58 4.19 2.73 4.96
N GLU A 59 3.49 3.86 4.86
CA GLU A 59 2.02 3.91 4.79
C GLU A 59 1.47 3.23 3.53
N GLY A 60 1.94 3.64 2.34
CA GLY A 60 1.50 3.03 1.09
C GLY A 60 1.91 1.56 0.97
N GLY A 61 3.03 1.20 1.59
CA GLY A 61 3.51 -0.17 1.69
C GLY A 61 2.68 -1.05 2.64
N LEU A 62 2.34 -0.54 3.81
CA LEU A 62 1.49 -1.20 4.81
C LEU A 62 0.12 -1.46 4.20
N ARG A 63 -0.48 -0.47 3.54
CA ARG A 63 -1.77 -0.61 2.84
C ARG A 63 -1.70 -1.69 1.76
N ALA A 64 -0.68 -1.64 0.88
CA ALA A 64 -0.51 -2.64 -0.17
C ALA A 64 -0.29 -4.05 0.39
N TRP A 65 0.51 -4.18 1.45
CA TRP A 65 0.80 -5.47 2.10
C TRP A 65 -0.43 -6.05 2.81
N SER A 66 -1.21 -5.17 3.43
CA SER A 66 -2.48 -5.47 4.07
C SER A 66 -3.51 -5.97 3.05
N LEU A 67 -3.68 -5.24 1.94
CA LEU A 67 -4.50 -5.68 0.79
C LEU A 67 -4.02 -7.01 0.21
N HIS A 68 -2.71 -7.19 0.01
CA HIS A 68 -2.14 -8.44 -0.50
C HIS A 68 -2.46 -9.67 0.38
N ARG A 69 -2.66 -9.46 1.68
CA ARG A 69 -3.04 -10.51 2.64
C ARG A 69 -4.54 -10.63 2.86
N ARG A 70 -5.37 -10.00 2.01
CA ARG A 70 -6.83 -9.86 2.18
C ARG A 70 -7.22 -9.17 3.50
N GLY A 71 -6.35 -8.33 4.04
CA GLY A 71 -6.48 -7.77 5.37
C GLY A 71 -6.09 -6.30 5.42
N TYR A 72 -6.89 -5.43 4.81
CA TYR A 72 -7.40 -4.13 5.25
C TYR A 72 -8.49 -3.89 4.21
N GLY A 73 -9.75 -4.06 4.59
CA GLY A 73 -10.89 -3.74 3.72
C GLY A 73 -10.96 -2.24 3.46
N CYS A 74 -12.16 -1.72 3.22
CA CYS A 74 -12.39 -0.29 3.06
C CYS A 74 -11.56 0.55 4.05
N PRO A 75 -10.65 1.43 3.58
CA PRO A 75 -9.78 2.22 4.44
C PRO A 75 -10.56 3.24 5.30
N PHE A 76 -11.79 3.55 4.89
CA PHE A 76 -12.69 4.54 5.48
C PHE A 76 -14.10 3.93 5.63
N PRO A 77 -14.24 2.90 6.50
CA PRO A 77 -15.46 2.10 6.55
C PRO A 77 -16.66 2.89 7.06
N GLU A 78 -16.45 3.91 7.89
CA GLU A 78 -17.54 4.78 8.35
C GLU A 78 -18.00 5.72 7.24
N GLU A 79 -17.07 6.34 6.51
CA GLU A 79 -17.38 7.20 5.37
C GLU A 79 -18.08 6.42 4.24
N ALA A 80 -17.67 5.18 3.99
CA ALA A 80 -18.38 4.30 3.07
C ALA A 80 -19.82 3.99 3.53
N ARG A 81 -20.04 3.83 4.84
CA ARG A 81 -21.39 3.66 5.41
C ARG A 81 -22.22 4.93 5.34
N GLU A 82 -21.62 6.10 5.55
CA GLU A 82 -22.29 7.39 5.40
C GLU A 82 -22.78 7.59 3.95
N VAL A 83 -21.90 7.34 2.97
CA VAL A 83 -22.27 7.38 1.55
C VAL A 83 -23.38 6.37 1.23
N ALA A 84 -23.33 5.17 1.80
CA ALA A 84 -24.37 4.17 1.63
C ALA A 84 -25.71 4.58 2.26
N ALA A 85 -25.69 5.27 3.40
CA ALA A 85 -26.88 5.80 4.04
C ALA A 85 -27.55 6.87 3.16
N GLU A 86 -26.76 7.77 2.57
CA GLU A 86 -27.24 8.77 1.60
C GLU A 86 -27.84 8.10 0.35
N LEU A 87 -27.16 7.10 -0.22
CA LEU A 87 -27.68 6.34 -1.37
C LEU A 87 -28.97 5.59 -1.03
N SER A 88 -29.09 5.08 0.20
CA SER A 88 -30.31 4.44 0.72
C SER A 88 -31.45 5.44 0.79
N ALA A 89 -31.19 6.65 1.31
CA ALA A 89 -32.16 7.74 1.40
C ALA A 89 -32.64 8.20 0.01
N LEU A 90 -31.75 8.16 -0.99
CA LEU A 90 -32.06 8.48 -2.39
C LEU A 90 -32.74 7.34 -3.17
N GLY A 91 -32.96 6.18 -2.52
CA GLY A 91 -33.57 5.01 -3.17
C GLY A 91 -32.69 4.36 -4.25
N VAL A 92 -31.37 4.60 -4.21
CA VAL A 92 -30.42 4.04 -5.17
C VAL A 92 -30.04 2.63 -4.75
N PRO A 93 -30.27 1.57 -5.56
CA PRO A 93 -29.84 0.22 -5.22
C PRO A 93 -28.32 0.12 -5.18
N HIS A 94 -27.75 -0.31 -4.06
CA HIS A 94 -26.31 -0.45 -3.89
C HIS A 94 -25.97 -1.60 -2.92
N ARG A 95 -24.69 -1.98 -2.88
CA ARG A 95 -24.12 -2.95 -1.94
C ARG A 95 -22.80 -2.43 -1.43
N CYS A 96 -22.54 -2.55 -0.13
CA CYS A 96 -21.27 -2.14 0.47
C CYS A 96 -20.34 -3.32 0.67
N PHE A 97 -19.04 -3.04 0.71
CA PHE A 97 -18.01 -4.02 1.06
C PHE A 97 -18.12 -5.29 0.20
N VAL A 98 -18.16 -5.09 -1.13
CA VAL A 98 -18.39 -6.19 -2.08
C VAL A 98 -17.06 -6.81 -2.50
N PRO A 99 -16.82 -8.10 -2.22
CA PRO A 99 -15.59 -8.75 -2.64
C PRO A 99 -15.52 -8.84 -4.17
N VAL A 100 -14.35 -8.52 -4.75
CA VAL A 100 -14.12 -8.66 -6.19
C VAL A 100 -13.66 -10.09 -6.51
N PRO A 101 -14.38 -10.84 -7.36
CA PRO A 101 -13.98 -12.21 -7.70
C PRO A 101 -12.57 -12.27 -8.32
N GLY A 102 -11.76 -13.22 -7.87
CA GLY A 102 -10.40 -13.42 -8.38
C GLY A 102 -9.39 -12.35 -7.92
N SER A 103 -9.76 -11.53 -6.95
CA SER A 103 -8.98 -10.39 -6.49
C SER A 103 -8.99 -10.33 -4.95
N PRO A 104 -7.93 -9.79 -4.32
CA PRO A 104 -7.93 -9.51 -2.88
C PRO A 104 -8.69 -8.22 -2.51
N TYR A 105 -9.19 -7.48 -3.51
CA TYR A 105 -9.89 -6.21 -3.32
C TYR A 105 -11.35 -6.38 -2.94
N GLU A 106 -11.82 -5.46 -2.11
CA GLU A 106 -13.21 -5.23 -1.81
C GLU A 106 -13.60 -3.85 -2.36
N VAL A 107 -14.78 -3.75 -2.95
CA VAL A 107 -15.36 -2.47 -3.38
C VAL A 107 -16.11 -1.87 -2.21
N ASP A 108 -15.81 -0.61 -1.88
CA ASP A 108 -16.44 0.09 -0.76
C ASP A 108 -17.95 0.20 -0.96
N VAL A 109 -18.40 0.72 -2.12
CA VAL A 109 -19.82 0.74 -2.51
C VAL A 109 -20.00 0.42 -4.00
N ALA A 110 -20.75 -0.63 -4.32
CA ALA A 110 -21.13 -1.02 -5.68
C ALA A 110 -22.56 -0.54 -5.99
N ILE A 111 -22.75 0.21 -7.08
CA ILE A 111 -24.03 0.82 -7.44
C ILE A 111 -24.72 0.03 -8.56
N GLY A 112 -25.99 -0.30 -8.36
CA GLY A 112 -26.84 -0.92 -9.37
C GLY A 112 -26.41 -2.32 -9.81
N ARG A 113 -26.77 -2.68 -11.06
CA ARG A 113 -26.40 -3.95 -11.72
C ARG A 113 -25.26 -3.81 -12.73
N ARG A 114 -24.89 -2.58 -13.10
CA ARG A 114 -23.73 -2.29 -13.94
C ARG A 114 -22.46 -2.28 -13.08
N LYS A 115 -21.29 -2.38 -13.71
CA LYS A 115 -19.97 -2.46 -13.04
C LYS A 115 -19.51 -1.08 -12.51
N ASP A 116 -20.42 -0.33 -11.91
CA ASP A 116 -20.16 1.01 -11.41
C ASP A 116 -19.83 0.91 -9.91
N ALA A 117 -18.63 1.35 -9.54
CA ALA A 117 -18.07 1.22 -8.20
C ALA A 117 -17.62 2.59 -7.68
N LEU A 118 -18.01 2.92 -6.45
CA LEU A 118 -17.46 4.01 -5.68
C LEU A 118 -16.37 3.45 -4.77
N LEU A 119 -15.20 4.06 -4.86
CA LEU A 119 -14.07 3.82 -3.99
C LEU A 119 -13.90 5.05 -3.10
N VAL A 120 -14.06 4.87 -1.80
CA VAL A 120 -13.87 5.91 -0.79
C VAL A 120 -12.41 5.84 -0.36
N ALA A 121 -11.62 6.72 -0.95
CA ALA A 121 -10.20 6.83 -0.64
C ALA A 121 -9.87 8.29 -0.30
N SER A 122 -9.30 8.52 0.87
CA SER A 122 -8.47 9.71 1.12
C SER A 122 -7.08 9.41 0.60
N GLU A 123 -6.77 9.70 -0.67
CA GLU A 123 -5.38 9.66 -1.12
C GLU A 123 -4.97 10.80 -2.06
N LEU A 124 -3.79 11.33 -1.76
CA LEU A 124 -3.00 12.33 -2.51
C LEU A 124 -1.99 11.67 -3.48
N ASP A 125 -2.01 10.34 -3.61
CA ASP A 125 -1.01 9.54 -4.32
C ASP A 125 -1.41 9.37 -5.80
N ARG A 126 -0.50 9.72 -6.72
CA ARG A 126 -0.79 9.85 -8.16
C ARG A 126 -1.08 8.53 -8.90
N ASN A 127 -0.66 7.39 -8.35
CA ASN A 127 -0.72 6.08 -9.03
C ASN A 127 -1.74 5.09 -8.43
N THR A 128 -2.77 5.60 -7.74
CA THR A 128 -3.78 4.81 -7.02
C THR A 128 -4.72 3.99 -7.91
N LEU A 129 -4.87 4.35 -9.19
CA LEU A 129 -5.76 3.63 -10.12
C LEU A 129 -5.12 2.40 -10.78
N GLN A 130 -3.81 2.18 -10.59
CA GLN A 130 -3.19 0.91 -10.97
C GLN A 130 -3.32 -0.07 -9.81
N PRO A 131 -4.03 -1.20 -9.99
CA PRO A 131 -4.09 -2.22 -8.96
C PRO A 131 -2.67 -2.67 -8.60
N VAL A 132 -2.39 -2.77 -7.30
CA VAL A 132 -1.14 -3.36 -6.81
C VAL A 132 -1.25 -4.88 -7.06
N GLY A 133 -0.66 -5.33 -8.17
CA GLY A 133 -0.69 -6.70 -8.65
C GLY A 133 -0.12 -6.83 -10.05
#